data_AF-A0A936UME1-F1
#
_entry.id   AF-A0A936UME1-F1
#
_cell.length_a   1.000
_cell.length_b   1.000
_cell.length_c   1.000
_cell.angle_alpha   90.00
_cell.angle_beta   90.00
_cell.angle_gamma   90.00
#
_symmetry.space_group_name_H-M   'P 1'
#
loop_
_entity.id
_entity.type
_entity.pdbx_description
1 polymer ?
#
loop_
_entity_poly.entity_id
_entity_poly.type
_entity_poly.pdbx_seq_one_letter_code
_entity_poly.pdbx_strand_id
1 'polypeptide(L)'
;MAPGQQKFSEQVFRASGLPGSPVPEGGGTYGSADWMGGAALGGLDGVEALNVLGRDFPFIGNFLTGIAGASAMLDPSGQGMLPNADIANGIWATNVQEAAPVFDMFFSILGDLDADIISSYPSENVFGAGGNYIFYAEPDTLLDQLVVRFEATYTPDRKWTNNMAREPLTHDEWITALAFEKYHRFSQNYPATFFSLQWMHKTASDFVGRPLSTIGGTVTKRATGKPKGWLGDGWDGFSFAFQQPTPDLKWRYDFSVLYDIFGGYLIQPAVRYKPSAAWTVETYATWMYAKNTESVFAPIEWTDEVGMRVGYQF
;
A
#
# COMPACT_ATOMS: atom_id res chain seq x y z
N MET A 1 -43.27 16.60 -9.80
CA MET A 1 -41.81 16.64 -9.59
C MET A 1 -41.56 16.51 -8.10
N ALA A 2 -40.90 15.43 -7.66
CA ALA A 2 -40.60 15.24 -6.24
C ALA A 2 -39.34 16.07 -5.86
N PRO A 3 -39.30 16.68 -4.67
CA PRO A 3 -38.10 17.36 -4.18
C PRO A 3 -37.03 16.31 -3.83
N GLY A 4 -35.80 16.47 -4.33
CA GLY A 4 -34.64 15.65 -3.93
C GLY A 4 -33.87 14.94 -5.02
N GLN A 5 -34.22 15.07 -6.31
CA GLN A 5 -33.40 14.53 -7.40
C GLN A 5 -32.31 15.55 -7.81
N GLN A 6 -31.05 15.28 -7.44
CA GLN A 6 -29.90 15.95 -8.07
C GLN A 6 -29.96 15.71 -9.59
N LYS A 7 -29.70 16.75 -10.38
CA LYS A 7 -29.60 16.62 -11.84
C LYS A 7 -28.34 15.82 -12.17
N PHE A 8 -28.37 15.00 -13.21
CA PHE A 8 -27.20 14.23 -13.66
C PHE A 8 -25.97 15.12 -13.93
N SER A 9 -26.20 16.34 -14.44
CA SER A 9 -25.16 17.36 -14.65
C SER A 9 -24.50 17.92 -13.38
N GLU A 10 -25.07 17.62 -12.20
CA GLU A 10 -24.56 18.04 -10.89
C GLU A 10 -23.92 16.86 -10.15
N GLN A 11 -23.85 15.68 -10.78
CA GLN A 11 -23.21 14.49 -10.22
C GLN A 11 -21.70 14.57 -10.41
N VAL A 12 -20.96 14.19 -9.37
CA VAL A 12 -19.49 14.09 -9.36
C VAL A 12 -18.98 12.87 -10.13
N PHE A 13 -19.89 12.09 -10.73
CA PHE A 13 -19.59 10.92 -11.54
C PHE A 13 -20.14 11.06 -12.95
N ARG A 14 -19.45 10.44 -13.90
CA ARG A 14 -19.91 10.26 -15.28
C ARG A 14 -20.11 8.77 -15.51
N ALA A 15 -21.26 8.41 -16.10
CA ALA A 15 -21.62 7.04 -16.43
C ALA A 15 -21.70 6.92 -17.95
N SER A 16 -20.85 6.10 -18.59
CA SER A 16 -20.73 6.09 -20.06
C SER A 16 -21.95 5.49 -20.79
N GLY A 17 -22.80 4.73 -20.09
CA GLY A 17 -24.01 4.10 -20.62
C GLY A 17 -25.24 5.02 -20.71
N LEU A 18 -25.17 6.26 -20.20
CA LEU A 18 -26.28 7.20 -20.23
C LEU A 18 -26.26 8.13 -21.46
N PRO A 19 -27.42 8.46 -22.07
CA PRO A 19 -27.50 9.35 -23.22
C PRO A 19 -26.84 10.71 -22.97
N GLY A 20 -25.86 11.07 -23.81
CA GLY A 20 -25.15 12.35 -23.72
C GLY A 20 -23.90 12.35 -22.83
N SER A 21 -23.49 11.20 -22.31
CA SER A 21 -22.26 11.06 -21.53
C SER A 21 -21.02 10.96 -22.43
N PRO A 22 -19.95 11.75 -22.20
CA PRO A 22 -18.68 11.52 -22.87
C PRO A 22 -18.06 10.21 -22.38
N VAL A 23 -17.77 9.28 -23.29
CA VAL A 23 -17.06 8.03 -22.96
C VAL A 23 -15.62 8.39 -22.60
N PRO A 24 -15.11 8.02 -21.41
CA PRO A 24 -13.71 8.28 -21.06
C PRO A 24 -12.76 7.57 -22.04
N GLU A 25 -11.77 8.30 -22.59
CA GLU A 25 -10.70 7.68 -23.39
C GLU A 25 -9.69 7.03 -22.45
N GLY A 26 -9.72 5.70 -22.39
CA GLY A 26 -8.69 4.87 -21.75
C GLY A 26 -9.01 4.45 -20.32
N GLY A 27 -9.40 3.17 -20.17
CA GLY A 27 -9.21 2.39 -18.94
C GLY A 27 -10.19 2.67 -17.81
N GLY A 28 -11.42 2.19 -17.92
CA GLY A 28 -12.40 2.14 -16.82
C GLY A 28 -12.33 0.84 -16.01
N THR A 29 -13.06 0.79 -14.91
CA THR A 29 -13.38 -0.47 -14.21
C THR A 29 -14.50 -1.18 -14.96
N TYR A 30 -14.22 -2.31 -15.62
CA TYR A 30 -15.18 -2.96 -16.54
C TYR A 30 -16.07 -4.02 -15.88
N GLY A 31 -15.84 -4.31 -14.60
CA GLY A 31 -16.57 -5.34 -13.89
C GLY A 31 -16.12 -5.46 -12.44
N SER A 32 -16.79 -6.36 -11.72
CA SER A 32 -16.47 -6.68 -10.33
C SER A 32 -15.03 -7.13 -10.14
N ALA A 33 -14.47 -7.90 -11.06
CA ALA A 33 -13.11 -8.41 -10.95
C ALA A 33 -12.06 -7.30 -10.98
N ASP A 34 -12.20 -6.34 -11.91
CA ASP A 34 -11.31 -5.19 -12.02
C ASP A 34 -11.46 -4.27 -10.80
N TRP A 35 -12.69 -4.04 -10.33
CA TRP A 35 -12.96 -3.25 -9.13
C TRP A 35 -12.26 -3.85 -7.91
N MET A 36 -12.51 -5.14 -7.66
CA MET A 36 -11.99 -5.84 -6.50
C MET A 36 -10.47 -6.01 -6.58
N GLY A 37 -9.92 -6.26 -7.77
CA GLY A 37 -8.48 -6.35 -8.00
C GLY A 37 -7.77 -5.01 -7.77
N GLY A 38 -8.29 -3.93 -8.34
CA GLY A 38 -7.75 -2.58 -8.16
C GLY A 38 -7.83 -2.11 -6.70
N ALA A 39 -8.97 -2.32 -6.05
CA ALA A 39 -9.14 -2.03 -4.62
C ALA A 39 -8.14 -2.82 -3.78
N ALA A 40 -7.98 -4.12 -4.04
CA ALA A 40 -7.06 -4.97 -3.31
C ALA A 40 -5.60 -4.52 -3.43
N LEU A 41 -5.13 -4.15 -4.64
CA LEU A 41 -3.80 -3.60 -4.84
C LEU A 41 -3.63 -2.23 -4.16
N GLY A 42 -4.66 -1.38 -4.23
CA GLY A 42 -4.68 -0.08 -3.55
C GLY A 42 -4.71 -0.15 -2.03
N GLY A 43 -4.85 -1.34 -1.44
CA GLY A 43 -5.02 -1.51 0.01
C GLY A 43 -6.38 -1.00 0.50
N LEU A 44 -7.41 -1.14 -0.32
CA LEU A 44 -8.78 -0.77 -0.03
C LEU A 44 -9.66 -2.03 0.11
N ASP A 45 -10.71 -1.91 0.91
CA ASP A 45 -11.80 -2.87 0.94
C ASP A 45 -12.79 -2.55 -0.18
N GLY A 46 -12.69 -3.29 -1.28
CA GLY A 46 -13.55 -3.11 -2.46
C GLY A 46 -15.05 -3.32 -2.19
N VAL A 47 -15.41 -4.15 -1.20
CA VAL A 47 -16.81 -4.33 -0.78
C VAL A 47 -17.27 -3.12 0.02
N GLU A 48 -16.44 -2.64 0.95
CA GLU A 48 -16.78 -1.44 1.72
C GLU A 48 -16.86 -0.20 0.83
N ALA A 49 -16.01 -0.09 -0.18
CA ALA A 49 -16.05 1.00 -1.13
C ALA A 49 -17.41 1.08 -1.86
N LEU A 50 -18.08 -0.06 -2.14
CA LEU A 50 -19.45 -0.07 -2.66
C LEU A 50 -20.43 0.58 -1.66
N ASN A 51 -20.35 0.19 -0.40
CA ASN A 51 -21.23 0.70 0.65
C ASN A 51 -20.98 2.20 0.88
N VAL A 52 -19.71 2.62 0.91
CA VAL A 52 -19.31 4.03 0.97
C VAL A 52 -19.95 4.82 -0.17
N LEU A 53 -19.85 4.34 -1.41
CA LEU A 53 -20.48 5.00 -2.55
C LEU A 53 -22.00 5.12 -2.39
N GLY A 54 -22.65 4.07 -1.87
CA GLY A 54 -24.08 4.09 -1.58
C GLY A 54 -24.47 5.13 -0.52
N ARG A 55 -23.64 5.32 0.51
CA ARG A 55 -23.87 6.30 1.58
C ARG A 55 -23.59 7.74 1.12
N ASP A 56 -22.50 7.94 0.40
CA ASP A 56 -22.00 9.27 0.04
C ASP A 56 -22.75 9.87 -1.17
N PHE A 57 -23.40 9.02 -1.98
CA PHE A 57 -24.05 9.45 -3.22
C PHE A 57 -25.49 8.92 -3.31
N PRO A 58 -26.50 9.80 -3.12
CA PRO A 58 -27.91 9.40 -3.13
C PRO A 58 -28.34 8.66 -4.39
N PHE A 59 -27.77 8.98 -5.56
CA PHE A 59 -28.05 8.26 -6.80
C PHE A 59 -27.65 6.78 -6.70
N ILE A 60 -26.41 6.51 -6.24
CA ILE A 60 -25.89 5.16 -6.07
C ILE A 60 -26.67 4.46 -4.95
N GLY A 61 -26.87 5.10 -3.81
CA GLY A 61 -27.64 4.52 -2.69
C GLY A 61 -29.07 4.13 -3.08
N ASN A 62 -29.75 4.95 -3.87
CA ASN A 62 -31.08 4.63 -4.38
C ASN A 62 -31.07 3.47 -5.38
N PHE A 63 -30.06 3.42 -6.27
CA PHE A 63 -29.87 2.31 -7.20
C PHE A 63 -29.65 0.99 -6.43
N LEU A 64 -28.72 0.97 -5.49
CA LEU A 64 -28.42 -0.20 -4.66
C LEU A 64 -29.62 -0.64 -3.81
N THR A 65 -30.39 0.32 -3.28
CA THR A 65 -31.62 0.01 -2.53
C THR A 65 -32.69 -0.59 -3.43
N GLY A 66 -32.84 -0.12 -4.66
CA GLY A 66 -33.73 -0.71 -5.66
C GLY A 66 -33.35 -2.15 -5.99
N ILE A 67 -32.05 -2.42 -6.10
CA ILE A 67 -31.52 -3.78 -6.31
C ILE A 67 -31.83 -4.69 -5.14
N ALA A 68 -31.57 -4.24 -3.90
CA ALA A 68 -31.88 -5.00 -2.71
C ALA A 68 -33.38 -5.33 -2.62
N GLY A 69 -34.25 -4.36 -2.95
CA GLY A 69 -35.69 -4.56 -3.04
C GLY A 69 -36.10 -5.60 -4.10
N ALA A 70 -35.55 -5.49 -5.31
CA ALA A 70 -35.81 -6.45 -6.38
C ALA A 70 -35.32 -7.86 -6.04
N SER A 71 -34.12 -7.97 -5.43
CA SER A 71 -33.56 -9.23 -4.93
C SER A 71 -34.49 -9.89 -3.91
N ALA A 72 -35.00 -9.14 -2.93
CA ALA A 72 -35.92 -9.65 -1.93
C ALA A 72 -37.29 -10.07 -2.51
N MET A 73 -37.75 -9.40 -3.58
CA MET A 73 -38.98 -9.77 -4.29
C MET A 73 -38.83 -11.06 -5.11
N LEU A 74 -37.68 -11.22 -5.77
CA LEU A 74 -37.40 -12.39 -6.62
C LEU A 74 -37.06 -13.63 -5.81
N ASP A 75 -36.48 -13.46 -4.62
CA ASP A 75 -36.26 -14.54 -3.66
C ASP A 75 -36.78 -14.17 -2.26
N PRO A 76 -38.07 -14.41 -1.99
CA PRO A 76 -38.68 -14.15 -0.68
C PRO A 76 -38.12 -15.00 0.47
N SER A 77 -37.28 -16.02 0.20
CA SER A 77 -36.65 -16.83 1.24
C SER A 77 -35.53 -16.08 1.99
N GLY A 78 -35.15 -14.90 1.50
CA GLY A 78 -34.04 -14.12 2.04
C GLY A 78 -32.67 -14.65 1.64
N GLN A 79 -32.60 -15.62 0.72
CA GLN A 79 -31.36 -16.15 0.12
C GLN A 79 -31.04 -15.54 -1.24
N GLY A 80 -31.69 -14.41 -1.57
CA GLY A 80 -31.48 -13.70 -2.83
C GLY A 80 -30.05 -13.16 -2.97
N MET A 81 -29.82 -12.35 -3.99
CA MET A 81 -28.51 -11.80 -4.34
C MET A 81 -27.82 -11.02 -3.20
N LEU A 82 -28.60 -10.37 -2.33
CA LEU A 82 -28.11 -9.54 -1.21
C LEU A 82 -28.73 -9.98 0.12
N PRO A 83 -28.41 -11.18 0.62
CA PRO A 83 -29.09 -11.76 1.78
C PRO A 83 -28.69 -11.10 3.11
N ASN A 84 -27.49 -10.49 3.17
CA ASN A 84 -26.97 -9.82 4.36
C ASN A 84 -27.06 -8.29 4.31
N ALA A 85 -27.83 -7.72 3.38
CA ALA A 85 -27.99 -6.27 3.27
C ALA A 85 -28.70 -5.70 4.50
N ASP A 86 -28.18 -4.58 5.00
CA ASP A 86 -28.75 -3.77 6.07
C ASP A 86 -28.84 -2.31 5.61
N ILE A 87 -29.87 -2.06 4.80
CA ILE A 87 -30.10 -0.78 4.14
C ILE A 87 -30.29 0.35 5.15
N ALA A 88 -30.88 0.04 6.32
CA ALA A 88 -31.09 1.03 7.38
C ALA A 88 -29.77 1.57 7.92
N ASN A 89 -28.71 0.76 7.89
CA ASN A 89 -27.37 1.13 8.31
C ASN A 89 -26.42 1.43 7.13
N GLY A 90 -26.94 1.57 5.91
CA GLY A 90 -26.13 1.91 4.73
C GLY A 90 -25.16 0.80 4.34
N ILE A 91 -25.59 -0.47 4.49
CA ILE A 91 -24.85 -1.66 4.08
C ILE A 91 -25.67 -2.39 3.02
N TRP A 92 -25.13 -2.50 1.80
CA TRP A 92 -25.78 -3.22 0.70
C TRP A 92 -25.10 -4.56 0.42
N ALA A 93 -23.78 -4.65 0.64
CA ALA A 93 -23.03 -5.89 0.50
C ALA A 93 -22.05 -6.07 1.66
N THR A 94 -21.90 -7.32 2.11
CA THR A 94 -21.02 -7.70 3.23
C THR A 94 -19.80 -8.49 2.78
N ASN A 95 -19.86 -9.09 1.58
CA ASN A 95 -18.84 -9.96 1.01
C ASN A 95 -18.78 -9.81 -0.52
N VAL A 96 -17.82 -10.47 -1.16
CA VAL A 96 -17.59 -10.37 -2.61
C VAL A 96 -18.70 -11.03 -3.41
N GLN A 97 -19.30 -12.11 -2.89
CA GLN A 97 -20.39 -12.82 -3.56
C GLN A 97 -21.64 -11.94 -3.70
N GLU A 98 -21.85 -11.01 -2.76
CA GLU A 98 -22.91 -10.01 -2.82
C GLU A 98 -22.52 -8.80 -3.68
N ALA A 99 -21.28 -8.29 -3.52
CA ALA A 99 -20.84 -7.08 -4.20
C ALA A 99 -20.61 -7.30 -5.71
N ALA A 100 -20.07 -8.46 -6.11
CA ALA A 100 -19.71 -8.74 -7.49
C ALA A 100 -20.89 -8.64 -8.48
N PRO A 101 -22.03 -9.34 -8.27
CA PRO A 101 -23.16 -9.23 -9.19
C PRO A 101 -23.78 -7.82 -9.20
N VAL A 102 -23.68 -7.08 -8.08
CA VAL A 102 -24.10 -5.67 -8.04
C VAL A 102 -23.21 -4.81 -8.92
N PHE A 103 -21.89 -4.97 -8.86
CA PHE A 103 -20.96 -4.27 -9.74
C PHE A 103 -21.18 -4.63 -11.20
N ASP A 104 -21.29 -5.91 -11.53
CA ASP A 104 -21.49 -6.35 -12.92
C ASP A 104 -22.82 -5.82 -13.48
N MET A 105 -23.86 -5.76 -12.66
CA MET A 105 -25.13 -5.14 -13.05
C MET A 105 -25.03 -3.61 -13.16
N PHE A 106 -24.33 -2.96 -12.24
CA PHE A 106 -24.07 -1.53 -12.29
C PHE A 106 -23.35 -1.15 -13.60
N PHE A 107 -22.24 -1.82 -13.91
CA PHE A 107 -21.43 -1.55 -15.11
C PHE A 107 -22.16 -1.94 -16.40
N SER A 108 -23.00 -2.99 -16.40
CA SER A 108 -23.81 -3.32 -17.60
C SER A 108 -24.95 -2.34 -17.87
N ILE A 109 -25.53 -1.71 -16.84
CA ILE A 109 -26.64 -0.76 -17.00
C ILE A 109 -26.14 0.67 -17.22
N LEU A 110 -25.11 1.09 -16.46
CA LEU A 110 -24.64 2.47 -16.41
C LEU A 110 -23.34 2.69 -17.19
N GLY A 111 -22.68 1.62 -17.63
CA GLY A 111 -21.36 1.70 -18.25
C GLY A 111 -20.27 2.07 -17.24
N ASP A 112 -19.14 2.52 -17.75
CA ASP A 112 -17.98 2.93 -16.96
C ASP A 112 -18.34 4.11 -16.05
N LEU A 113 -17.90 4.02 -14.79
CA LEU A 113 -18.01 5.10 -13.82
C LEU A 113 -16.68 5.87 -13.78
N ASP A 114 -16.73 7.15 -14.12
CA ASP A 114 -15.61 8.09 -13.98
C ASP A 114 -15.91 9.06 -12.84
N ALA A 115 -14.90 9.36 -12.01
CA ALA A 115 -14.99 10.31 -10.90
C ALA A 115 -13.64 10.98 -10.67
N ASP A 116 -13.69 12.25 -10.25
CA ASP A 116 -12.47 12.95 -9.85
C ASP A 116 -11.98 12.43 -8.49
N ILE A 117 -10.74 11.95 -8.45
CA ILE A 117 -10.03 11.66 -7.21
C ILE A 117 -9.51 12.98 -6.64
N ILE A 118 -10.02 13.36 -5.46
CA ILE A 118 -9.58 14.56 -4.75
C ILE A 118 -8.60 14.16 -3.66
N SER A 119 -7.32 14.48 -3.86
CA SER A 119 -6.30 14.30 -2.83
C SER A 119 -6.47 15.33 -1.72
N SER A 120 -6.51 14.87 -0.47
CA SER A 120 -6.49 15.73 0.71
C SER A 120 -5.25 15.46 1.55
N TYR A 121 -4.68 16.52 2.13
CA TYR A 121 -3.46 16.47 2.93
C TYR A 121 -3.71 17.09 4.31
N PRO A 122 -4.33 16.35 5.24
CA PRO A 122 -4.58 16.86 6.57
C PRO A 122 -3.28 17.11 7.33
N SER A 123 -3.25 18.14 8.18
CA SER A 123 -2.13 18.38 9.07
C SER A 123 -2.10 17.35 10.19
N GLU A 124 -0.91 16.85 10.52
CA GLU A 124 -0.67 15.88 11.58
C GLU A 124 0.39 16.41 12.55
N ASN A 125 0.21 16.14 13.84
CA ASN A 125 1.23 16.42 14.84
C ASN A 125 2.06 15.15 15.06
N VAL A 126 3.37 15.23 14.84
CA VAL A 126 4.26 14.07 15.02
C VAL A 126 5.21 14.35 16.17
N PHE A 127 5.14 13.50 17.19
CA PHE A 127 6.00 13.58 18.37
C PHE A 127 7.06 12.50 18.29
N GLY A 128 8.33 12.87 18.25
CA GLY A 128 9.43 11.93 18.08
C GLY A 128 10.46 12.00 19.20
N ALA A 129 11.04 10.85 19.51
CA ALA A 129 12.24 10.74 20.34
C ALA A 129 13.17 9.68 19.76
N GLY A 130 14.47 9.88 19.91
CA GLY A 130 15.46 8.93 19.44
C GLY A 130 16.76 9.05 20.22
N GLY A 131 17.54 7.97 20.19
CA GLY A 131 18.83 7.87 20.87
C GLY A 131 19.82 7.09 20.03
N ASN A 132 21.08 7.46 20.15
CA ASN A 132 22.20 6.76 19.53
C ASN A 132 23.17 6.31 20.63
N TYR A 133 23.66 5.08 20.52
CA TYR A 133 24.71 4.56 21.37
C TYR A 133 25.81 3.94 20.51
N ILE A 134 27.06 4.23 20.86
CA ILE A 134 28.24 3.67 20.21
C ILE A 134 28.91 2.74 21.22
N PHE A 135 29.03 1.47 20.85
CA PHE A 135 29.77 0.50 21.64
C PHE A 135 31.27 0.73 21.47
N TYR A 136 32.02 0.65 22.56
CA TYR A 136 33.48 0.60 22.55
C TYR A 136 33.90 -0.70 23.21
N ALA A 137 34.48 -1.60 22.42
CA ALA A 137 34.85 -2.94 22.86
C ALA A 137 36.29 -3.25 22.45
N GLU A 138 36.70 -4.51 22.52
CA GLU A 138 38.02 -4.92 22.03
C GLU A 138 38.15 -4.60 20.53
N PRO A 139 39.31 -4.05 20.09
CA PRO A 139 39.55 -3.74 18.69
C PRO A 139 39.29 -4.94 17.78
N ASP A 140 38.84 -4.65 16.57
CA ASP A 140 38.52 -5.65 15.53
C ASP A 140 37.40 -6.65 15.90
N THR A 141 36.62 -6.38 16.95
CA THR A 141 35.37 -7.12 17.23
C THR A 141 34.17 -6.54 16.46
N LEU A 142 33.07 -7.30 16.38
CA LEU A 142 31.81 -6.81 15.81
C LEU A 142 31.14 -5.73 16.68
N LEU A 143 31.39 -5.75 17.99
CA LEU A 143 30.83 -4.80 18.94
C LEU A 143 31.60 -3.48 18.98
N ASP A 144 32.91 -3.49 18.77
CA ASP A 144 33.68 -2.24 18.78
C ASP A 144 33.18 -1.29 17.70
N GLN A 145 32.89 -0.04 18.04
CA GLN A 145 32.32 0.97 17.15
C GLN A 145 31.02 0.57 16.45
N LEU A 146 30.26 -0.39 17.00
CA LEU A 146 28.89 -0.65 16.57
C LEU A 146 28.03 0.54 16.98
N VAL A 147 27.37 1.16 16.01
CA VAL A 147 26.38 2.22 16.25
C VAL A 147 25.01 1.57 16.32
N VAL A 148 24.32 1.77 17.43
CA VAL A 148 22.93 1.36 17.60
C VAL A 148 22.07 2.59 17.75
N ARG A 149 21.02 2.67 16.96
CA ARG A 149 20.06 3.76 16.96
C ARG A 149 18.67 3.23 17.23
N PHE A 150 17.98 3.86 18.17
CA PHE A 150 16.57 3.66 18.39
C PHE A 150 15.82 4.96 18.11
N GLU A 151 14.75 4.89 17.34
CA GLU A 151 13.85 6.01 17.06
C GLU A 151 12.40 5.56 17.29
N ALA A 152 11.59 6.43 17.87
CA ALA A 152 10.16 6.21 18.01
C ALA A 152 9.40 7.51 17.75
N THR A 153 8.31 7.43 17.01
CA THR A 153 7.39 8.54 16.77
C THR A 153 5.96 8.13 17.08
N TYR A 154 5.20 9.06 17.63
CA TYR A 154 3.77 8.96 17.88
C TYR A 154 3.03 10.06 17.13
N THR A 155 1.99 9.66 16.40
CA THR A 155 1.10 10.57 15.70
C THR A 155 -0.33 10.30 16.16
N PRO A 156 -0.92 11.16 17.01
CA PRO A 156 -2.33 11.05 17.36
C PRO A 156 -3.20 11.41 16.16
N ASP A 157 -4.36 10.76 16.06
CA ASP A 157 -5.39 11.03 15.04
C ASP A 157 -4.82 11.12 13.60
N ARG A 158 -3.89 10.21 13.27
CA ARG A 158 -3.31 10.12 11.93
C ARG A 158 -4.41 9.75 10.92
N LYS A 159 -4.36 10.35 9.73
CA LYS A 159 -5.46 10.26 8.74
C LYS A 159 -5.03 9.58 7.46
N TRP A 160 -5.85 8.65 6.99
CA TRP A 160 -5.62 7.91 5.74
C TRP A 160 -6.85 7.86 4.85
N THR A 161 -6.63 7.45 3.60
CA THR A 161 -7.69 7.05 2.67
C THR A 161 -8.58 5.97 3.28
N ASN A 162 -9.89 6.12 3.14
CA ASN A 162 -10.89 5.23 3.75
C ASN A 162 -11.83 4.65 2.70
N ASN A 163 -11.36 3.69 1.91
CA ASN A 163 -12.20 3.02 0.89
C ASN A 163 -12.96 4.01 -0.01
N MET A 164 -12.28 5.09 -0.42
CA MET A 164 -12.82 6.20 -1.23
C MET A 164 -13.89 7.08 -0.56
N ALA A 165 -14.08 6.98 0.75
CA ALA A 165 -15.00 7.83 1.50
C ALA A 165 -14.52 9.28 1.54
N ARG A 166 -15.47 10.21 1.65
CA ARG A 166 -15.15 11.64 1.84
C ARG A 166 -14.42 11.91 3.17
N GLU A 167 -14.73 11.12 4.19
CA GLU A 167 -14.12 11.23 5.51
C GLU A 167 -12.95 10.25 5.67
N PRO A 168 -11.78 10.73 6.14
CA PRO A 168 -10.59 9.90 6.29
C PRO A 168 -10.72 8.91 7.44
N LEU A 169 -10.01 7.80 7.31
CA LEU A 169 -9.84 6.83 8.39
C LEU A 169 -8.88 7.47 9.39
N THR A 170 -9.25 7.49 10.67
CA THR A 170 -8.45 8.14 11.73
C THR A 170 -8.05 7.11 12.79
N HIS A 171 -6.75 6.97 13.03
CA HIS A 171 -6.18 6.11 14.08
C HIS A 171 -4.89 6.72 14.62
N ASP A 172 -4.58 6.45 15.89
CA ASP A 172 -3.26 6.76 16.45
C ASP A 172 -2.20 5.82 15.86
N GLU A 173 -1.01 6.35 15.57
CA GLU A 173 0.10 5.53 15.08
C GLU A 173 1.37 5.71 15.91
N TRP A 174 1.94 4.57 16.30
CA TRP A 174 3.34 4.46 16.71
C TRP A 174 4.17 3.91 15.57
N ILE A 175 5.32 4.53 15.35
CA ILE A 175 6.39 4.02 14.48
C ILE A 175 7.63 3.87 15.35
N THR A 176 8.24 2.69 15.36
CA THR A 176 9.50 2.44 16.06
C THR A 176 10.51 1.85 15.10
N ALA A 177 11.78 2.22 15.26
CA ALA A 177 12.87 1.70 14.45
C ALA A 177 14.09 1.44 15.33
N LEU A 178 14.76 0.33 15.05
CA LEU A 178 16.04 -0.04 15.64
C LEU A 178 17.02 -0.33 14.51
N ALA A 179 18.09 0.44 14.43
CA ALA A 179 19.12 0.31 13.42
C ALA A 179 20.49 0.00 14.04
N PHE A 180 21.27 -0.79 13.33
CA PHE A 180 22.62 -1.22 13.65
C PHE A 180 23.51 -0.88 12.47
N GLU A 181 24.55 -0.09 12.68
CA GLU A 181 25.47 0.31 11.62
C GLU A 181 26.90 0.02 12.04
N LYS A 182 27.70 -0.55 11.13
CA LYS A 182 29.07 -0.95 11.42
C LYS A 182 29.96 -0.91 10.18
N TYR A 183 31.18 -0.42 10.37
CA TYR A 183 32.32 -0.74 9.52
C TYR A 183 33.11 -1.87 10.17
N HIS A 184 33.23 -3.02 9.52
CA HIS A 184 34.00 -4.14 10.04
C HIS A 184 34.92 -4.72 8.96
N ARG A 185 36.16 -5.04 9.36
CA ARG A 185 37.15 -5.59 8.45
C ARG A 185 37.26 -7.11 8.65
N PHE A 186 36.60 -7.87 7.78
CA PHE A 186 36.64 -9.34 7.82
C PHE A 186 37.98 -9.93 7.35
N SER A 187 38.77 -9.17 6.57
CA SER A 187 40.07 -9.61 6.05
C SER A 187 41.06 -8.46 5.97
N GLN A 188 42.33 -8.74 6.28
CA GLN A 188 43.42 -7.78 6.11
C GLN A 188 43.67 -7.42 4.64
N ASN A 189 43.24 -8.27 3.70
CA ASN A 189 43.45 -8.01 2.29
C ASN A 189 42.45 -7.00 1.73
N TYR A 190 41.32 -6.77 2.42
CA TYR A 190 40.23 -5.91 1.94
C TYR A 190 40.00 -4.72 2.89
N PRO A 191 39.50 -3.59 2.36
CA PRO A 191 38.93 -2.52 3.18
C PRO A 191 37.74 -3.03 4.00
N ALA A 192 37.40 -2.28 5.06
CA ALA A 192 36.25 -2.59 5.89
C ALA A 192 34.95 -2.61 5.08
N THR A 193 34.10 -3.60 5.34
CA THR A 193 32.73 -3.64 4.86
C THR A 193 31.88 -2.73 5.72
N PHE A 194 31.12 -1.85 5.10
CA PHE A 194 30.00 -1.19 5.78
C PHE A 194 28.80 -2.13 5.73
N PHE A 195 28.09 -2.29 6.84
CA PHE A 195 26.75 -2.88 6.80
C PHE A 195 25.81 -2.18 7.77
N SER A 196 24.53 -2.20 7.40
CA SER A 196 23.42 -1.66 8.17
C SER A 196 22.30 -2.70 8.23
N LEU A 197 21.76 -2.90 9.42
CA LEU A 197 20.55 -3.70 9.66
C LEU A 197 19.55 -2.81 10.38
N GLN A 198 18.31 -2.77 9.91
CA GLN A 198 17.25 -2.03 10.55
C GLN A 198 15.98 -2.86 10.65
N TRP A 199 15.35 -2.81 11.81
CA TRP A 199 13.96 -3.23 12.01
C TRP A 199 13.10 -1.97 12.17
N MET A 200 11.89 -2.00 11.60
CA MET A 200 10.88 -0.97 11.79
C MET A 200 9.54 -1.63 12.10
N HIS A 201 8.80 -1.04 13.03
CA HIS A 201 7.43 -1.42 13.36
C HIS A 201 6.49 -0.22 13.25
N LYS A 202 5.27 -0.43 12.75
CA LYS A 202 4.22 0.58 12.63
C LYS A 202 2.88 0.02 13.08
N THR A 203 2.12 0.70 13.92
CA THR A 203 0.89 0.10 14.49
C THR A 203 -0.33 0.16 13.57
N ALA A 204 -0.42 1.14 12.66
CA ALA A 204 -1.66 1.42 11.93
C ALA A 204 -1.53 1.36 10.40
N SER A 205 -0.35 1.63 9.85
CA SER A 205 -0.10 1.59 8.40
C SER A 205 1.16 0.80 8.04
N ASP A 206 1.24 0.37 6.79
CA ASP A 206 2.42 -0.31 6.25
C ASP A 206 3.55 0.67 5.85
N PHE A 207 4.64 0.15 5.27
CA PHE A 207 5.80 0.97 4.86
C PHE A 207 5.44 2.11 3.90
N VAL A 208 4.53 1.85 2.97
CA VAL A 208 4.10 2.81 1.94
C VAL A 208 2.91 3.66 2.38
N GLY A 209 2.38 3.43 3.58
CA GLY A 209 1.33 4.23 4.20
C GLY A 209 -0.09 3.74 3.92
N ARG A 210 -0.28 2.50 3.47
CA ARG A 210 -1.63 1.91 3.38
C ARG A 210 -2.13 1.52 4.78
N PRO A 211 -3.40 1.80 5.14
CA PRO A 211 -3.96 1.38 6.42
C PRO A 211 -4.01 -0.14 6.55
N LEU A 212 -3.57 -0.67 7.69
CA LEU A 212 -3.58 -2.11 7.94
C LEU A 212 -4.99 -2.68 8.12
N SER A 213 -6.00 -1.83 8.35
CA SER A 213 -7.39 -2.24 8.49
C SER A 213 -8.08 -2.52 7.15
N THR A 214 -7.54 -2.06 6.03
CA THR A 214 -8.18 -2.13 4.70
C THR A 214 -7.44 -3.00 3.68
N ILE A 215 -6.34 -3.63 4.08
CA ILE A 215 -5.54 -4.52 3.22
C ILE A 215 -6.03 -5.99 3.24
N GLY A 216 -5.48 -6.81 2.34
CA GLY A 216 -5.68 -8.27 2.32
C GLY A 216 -6.91 -8.76 1.58
N GLY A 217 -7.52 -7.89 0.77
CA GLY A 217 -8.55 -8.26 -0.20
C GLY A 217 -7.97 -8.96 -1.43
N THR A 218 -8.80 -9.66 -2.18
CA THR A 218 -8.49 -10.23 -3.50
C THR A 218 -9.72 -10.08 -4.40
N VAL A 219 -9.60 -10.49 -5.66
CA VAL A 219 -10.73 -10.56 -6.60
C VAL A 219 -11.92 -11.36 -6.04
N THR A 220 -11.68 -12.33 -5.14
CA THR A 220 -12.70 -13.24 -4.59
C THR A 220 -12.88 -13.14 -3.08
N LYS A 221 -12.13 -12.26 -2.41
CA LYS A 221 -12.11 -12.15 -0.95
C LYS A 221 -12.14 -10.68 -0.53
N ARG A 222 -13.02 -10.34 0.41
CA ARG A 222 -13.08 -9.01 1.03
C ARG A 222 -11.79 -8.74 1.82
N ALA A 223 -11.35 -7.48 1.86
CA ALA A 223 -10.29 -7.08 2.77
C ALA A 223 -10.81 -7.18 4.21
N THR A 224 -10.07 -7.89 5.07
CA THR A 224 -10.42 -8.05 6.49
C THR A 224 -9.50 -7.24 7.40
N GLY A 225 -8.57 -6.49 6.80
CA GLY A 225 -7.42 -5.96 7.50
C GLY A 225 -6.51 -7.06 8.04
N LYS A 226 -5.46 -6.62 8.71
CA LYS A 226 -4.50 -7.51 9.37
C LYS A 226 -5.21 -8.32 10.49
N PRO A 227 -4.98 -9.65 10.60
CA PRO A 227 -5.39 -10.43 11.76
C PRO A 227 -4.76 -9.90 13.06
N LYS A 228 -5.58 -9.64 14.07
CA LYS A 228 -5.15 -9.22 15.42
C LYS A 228 -4.59 -10.39 16.22
N GLY A 229 -3.65 -10.11 17.13
CA GLY A 229 -3.20 -11.07 18.15
C GLY A 229 -2.06 -12.01 17.76
N TRP A 230 -1.28 -11.68 16.73
CA TRP A 230 -0.02 -12.34 16.40
C TRP A 230 1.17 -11.41 16.72
N LEU A 231 2.41 -11.93 16.72
CA LEU A 231 3.61 -11.07 16.70
C LEU A 231 3.45 -10.04 15.56
N GLY A 232 3.57 -8.74 15.89
CA GLY A 232 3.26 -7.66 14.95
C GLY A 232 1.78 -7.31 14.93
N ASP A 233 1.20 -6.77 16.00
CA ASP A 233 -0.11 -6.08 15.97
C ASP A 233 0.06 -4.70 15.28
N GLY A 234 0.54 -4.74 14.03
CA GLY A 234 1.14 -3.66 13.24
C GLY A 234 1.90 -4.20 12.02
N TRP A 235 2.57 -3.36 11.24
CA TRP A 235 3.48 -3.74 10.16
C TRP A 235 4.90 -3.83 10.70
N ASP A 236 5.66 -4.86 10.30
CA ASP A 236 7.08 -4.99 10.61
C ASP A 236 7.89 -5.14 9.32
N GLY A 237 8.99 -4.39 9.24
CA GLY A 237 9.94 -4.47 8.13
C GLY A 237 11.35 -4.67 8.62
N PHE A 238 12.13 -5.42 7.85
CA PHE A 238 13.55 -5.62 8.09
C PHE A 238 14.31 -5.17 6.86
N SER A 239 15.28 -4.28 7.01
CA SER A 239 16.23 -3.97 5.96
C SER A 239 17.63 -4.39 6.34
N PHE A 240 18.39 -4.82 5.35
CA PHE A 240 19.81 -5.07 5.48
C PHE A 240 20.52 -4.56 4.24
N ALA A 241 21.64 -3.87 4.43
CA ALA A 241 22.48 -3.43 3.33
C ALA A 241 23.96 -3.59 3.69
N PHE A 242 24.79 -3.85 2.68
CA PHE A 242 26.25 -3.79 2.83
C PHE A 242 26.94 -3.15 1.63
N GLN A 243 28.17 -2.69 1.86
CA GLN A 243 29.08 -2.17 0.85
C GLN A 243 30.49 -2.71 1.09
N GLN A 244 31.07 -3.38 0.09
CA GLN A 244 32.43 -3.92 0.13
C GLN A 244 33.29 -3.35 -1.01
N PRO A 245 34.23 -2.44 -0.70
CA PRO A 245 35.22 -1.99 -1.67
C PRO A 245 36.31 -3.04 -1.95
N THR A 246 36.90 -3.03 -3.14
CA THR A 246 38.14 -3.78 -3.43
C THR A 246 39.38 -3.06 -2.88
N PRO A 247 40.54 -3.75 -2.75
CA PRO A 247 41.74 -3.15 -2.17
C PRO A 247 42.29 -1.96 -2.97
N ASP A 248 42.08 -1.96 -4.29
CA ASP A 248 42.44 -0.85 -5.17
C ASP A 248 41.34 0.22 -5.30
N LEU A 249 40.23 0.07 -4.58
CA LEU A 249 39.04 0.94 -4.56
C LEU A 249 38.40 1.15 -5.94
N LYS A 250 38.79 0.38 -6.96
CA LYS A 250 38.21 0.47 -8.30
C LYS A 250 36.83 -0.14 -8.36
N TRP A 251 36.55 -1.15 -7.56
CA TRP A 251 35.25 -1.79 -7.50
C TRP A 251 34.65 -1.66 -6.11
N ARG A 252 33.33 -1.55 -6.04
CA ARG A 252 32.56 -1.69 -4.81
C ARG A 252 31.33 -2.52 -5.10
N TYR A 253 31.12 -3.56 -4.30
CA TYR A 253 29.93 -4.39 -4.34
C TYR A 253 28.98 -3.92 -3.26
N ASP A 254 27.76 -3.59 -3.68
CA ASP A 254 26.70 -3.10 -2.82
C ASP A 254 25.56 -4.11 -2.87
N PHE A 255 24.84 -4.26 -1.76
CA PHE A 255 23.64 -5.10 -1.70
C PHE A 255 22.67 -4.48 -0.71
N SER A 256 21.39 -4.50 -1.03
CA SER A 256 20.32 -4.14 -0.12
C SER A 256 19.14 -5.09 -0.24
N VAL A 257 18.52 -5.41 0.88
CA VAL A 257 17.27 -6.14 0.97
C VAL A 257 16.31 -5.38 1.88
N LEU A 258 15.03 -5.34 1.51
CA LEU A 258 13.93 -4.96 2.37
C LEU A 258 12.95 -6.14 2.41
N TYR A 259 12.66 -6.63 3.60
CA TYR A 259 11.75 -7.74 3.84
C TYR A 259 10.54 -7.24 4.63
N ASP A 260 9.36 -7.59 4.11
CA ASP A 260 8.07 -7.29 4.69
C ASP A 260 7.49 -8.58 5.30
N ILE A 261 7.14 -8.56 6.59
CA ILE A 261 6.62 -9.75 7.28
C ILE A 261 5.33 -10.30 6.67
N PHE A 262 4.62 -9.51 5.86
CA PHE A 262 3.45 -9.96 5.11
C PHE A 262 3.78 -10.78 3.86
N GLY A 263 5.06 -11.14 3.67
CA GLY A 263 5.48 -12.10 2.66
C GLY A 263 5.88 -11.45 1.35
N GLY A 264 6.54 -10.29 1.42
CA GLY A 264 7.19 -9.68 0.27
C GLY A 264 8.61 -9.24 0.55
N TYR A 265 9.38 -9.04 -0.51
CA TYR A 265 10.75 -8.56 -0.41
C TYR A 265 11.14 -7.74 -1.64
N LEU A 266 12.13 -6.88 -1.43
CA LEU A 266 12.93 -6.22 -2.46
C LEU A 266 14.39 -6.65 -2.25
N ILE A 267 15.04 -7.12 -3.31
CA ILE A 267 16.47 -7.45 -3.31
C ILE A 267 17.16 -6.65 -4.40
N GLN A 268 18.25 -5.97 -4.04
CA GLN A 268 18.97 -5.09 -4.95
C GLN A 268 20.49 -5.20 -4.76
N PRO A 269 21.17 -6.10 -5.50
CA PRO A 269 22.61 -6.02 -5.68
C PRO A 269 22.98 -4.86 -6.61
N ALA A 270 24.15 -4.29 -6.37
CA ALA A 270 24.72 -3.26 -7.20
C ALA A 270 26.24 -3.36 -7.23
N VAL A 271 26.83 -2.80 -8.27
CA VAL A 271 28.27 -2.69 -8.43
C VAL A 271 28.63 -1.28 -8.88
N ARG A 272 29.64 -0.71 -8.24
CA ARG A 272 30.30 0.52 -8.68
C ARG A 272 31.67 0.18 -9.25
N TYR A 273 31.98 0.77 -10.40
CA TYR A 273 33.29 0.74 -11.03
C TYR A 273 33.85 2.15 -11.20
N LYS A 274 35.04 2.40 -10.67
CA LYS A 274 35.77 3.66 -10.73
C LYS A 274 37.14 3.43 -11.39
N PRO A 275 37.23 3.42 -12.73
CA PRO A 275 38.47 3.15 -13.45
C PRO A 275 39.53 4.23 -13.25
N SER A 276 39.11 5.47 -13.00
CA SER A 276 39.98 6.62 -12.79
C SER A 276 39.32 7.61 -11.82
N ALA A 277 40.02 8.71 -11.49
CA ALA A 277 39.45 9.76 -10.66
C ALA A 277 38.23 10.45 -11.31
N ALA A 278 38.22 10.55 -12.65
CA ALA A 278 37.20 11.27 -13.40
C ALA A 278 35.94 10.44 -13.70
N TRP A 279 36.08 9.13 -13.93
CA TRP A 279 34.98 8.28 -14.38
C TRP A 279 34.43 7.41 -13.25
N THR A 280 33.10 7.33 -13.13
CA THR A 280 32.41 6.38 -12.26
C THR A 280 31.24 5.75 -13.00
N VAL A 281 31.11 4.44 -12.93
CA VAL A 281 29.98 3.67 -13.47
C VAL A 281 29.33 2.93 -12.32
N GLU A 282 28.01 2.96 -12.23
CA GLU A 282 27.24 2.23 -11.25
C GLU A 282 26.15 1.45 -11.96
N THR A 283 25.93 0.21 -11.56
CA THR A 283 24.88 -0.64 -12.09
C THR A 283 24.19 -1.34 -10.93
N TYR A 284 22.86 -1.39 -10.96
CA TYR A 284 22.06 -2.13 -10.00
C TYR A 284 21.00 -2.94 -10.73
N ALA A 285 20.53 -4.00 -10.07
CA ALA A 285 19.35 -4.74 -10.48
C ALA A 285 18.44 -4.84 -9.26
N THR A 286 17.13 -4.68 -9.44
CA THR A 286 16.13 -4.73 -8.39
C THR A 286 15.11 -5.80 -8.73
N TRP A 287 14.90 -6.73 -7.81
CA TRP A 287 13.82 -7.71 -7.87
C TRP A 287 12.84 -7.47 -6.73
N MET A 288 11.55 -7.51 -7.05
CA MET A 288 10.48 -7.37 -6.07
C MET A 288 9.54 -8.56 -6.13
N TYR A 289 8.99 -8.93 -4.98
CA TYR A 289 8.04 -10.02 -4.88
C TYR A 289 7.02 -9.71 -3.78
N ALA A 290 5.76 -10.00 -4.05
CA ALA A 290 4.71 -10.04 -3.04
C ALA A 290 3.95 -11.37 -3.11
N LYS A 291 3.81 -12.05 -1.97
CA LYS A 291 2.98 -13.26 -1.89
C LYS A 291 1.49 -12.96 -2.08
N ASN A 292 1.05 -11.80 -1.60
CA ASN A 292 -0.35 -11.39 -1.58
C ASN A 292 -0.44 -9.85 -1.49
N THR A 293 -1.66 -9.34 -1.52
CA THR A 293 -2.01 -7.92 -1.48
C THR A 293 -1.79 -7.25 -0.11
N GLU A 294 -1.52 -8.03 0.95
CA GLU A 294 -1.14 -7.50 2.25
C GLU A 294 0.29 -6.96 2.22
N SER A 295 1.13 -7.48 1.33
CA SER A 295 2.50 -7.01 1.21
C SER A 295 2.60 -5.63 0.57
N VAL A 296 3.56 -4.82 1.05
CA VAL A 296 3.86 -3.46 0.55
C VAL A 296 4.28 -3.45 -0.92
N PHE A 297 4.82 -4.56 -1.43
CA PHE A 297 5.31 -4.66 -2.80
C PHE A 297 4.24 -5.05 -3.81
N ALA A 298 3.07 -5.53 -3.38
CA ALA A 298 2.03 -6.02 -4.29
C ALA A 298 1.66 -5.05 -5.43
N PRO A 299 1.58 -3.71 -5.21
CA PRO A 299 1.24 -2.78 -6.29
C PRO A 299 2.35 -2.57 -7.34
N ILE A 300 3.60 -2.90 -6.97
CA ILE A 300 4.81 -2.59 -7.75
C ILE A 300 5.66 -3.83 -8.05
N GLU A 301 5.21 -5.04 -7.72
CA GLU A 301 6.02 -6.25 -7.92
C GLU A 301 6.34 -6.54 -9.40
N TRP A 302 5.59 -5.94 -10.33
CA TRP A 302 5.81 -6.06 -11.76
C TRP A 302 7.00 -5.25 -12.27
N THR A 303 7.60 -4.39 -11.43
CA THR A 303 8.67 -3.45 -11.82
C THR A 303 10.08 -3.95 -11.53
N ASP A 304 10.42 -5.18 -11.95
CA ASP A 304 11.83 -5.61 -11.93
C ASP A 304 12.67 -4.69 -12.83
N GLU A 305 13.77 -4.15 -12.31
CA GLU A 305 14.54 -3.08 -12.98
C GLU A 305 16.03 -3.38 -13.02
N VAL A 306 16.70 -2.95 -14.09
CA VAL A 306 18.15 -2.77 -14.14
C VAL A 306 18.46 -1.31 -14.47
N GLY A 307 19.23 -0.66 -13.61
CA GLY A 307 19.66 0.71 -13.79
C GLY A 307 21.17 0.83 -13.97
N MET A 308 21.61 1.77 -14.81
CA MET A 308 23.02 2.11 -15.00
C MET A 308 23.20 3.62 -14.96
N ARG A 309 24.19 4.07 -14.18
CA ARG A 309 24.59 5.48 -14.09
C ARG A 309 26.06 5.61 -14.47
N VAL A 310 26.36 6.56 -15.37
CA VAL A 310 27.74 6.94 -15.74
C VAL A 310 27.95 8.39 -15.34
N GLY A 311 28.99 8.63 -14.54
CA GLY A 311 29.41 9.95 -14.07
C GLY A 311 30.80 10.31 -14.57
N TYR A 312 30.97 11.58 -14.92
CA TYR A 312 32.25 12.20 -15.27
C TYR A 312 32.47 13.45 -14.41
N GLN A 313 33.62 13.56 -13.75
CA GLN A 313 34.05 14.72 -12.98
C GLN A 313 35.17 15.45 -13.72
N PHE A 314 34.97 16.76 -13.96
CA PHE A 314 35.92 17.67 -14.62
C PHE A 314 36.91 18.30 -13.63
#